data_AF-A0A1N7HBF8-F1
#
_entry.id   AF-A0A1N7HBF8-F1
#
_cell.length_a   1.000
_cell.length_b   1.000
_cell.length_c   1.000
_cell.angle_alpha   90.00
_cell.angle_beta   90.00
_cell.angle_gamma   90.00
#
_symmetry.space_group_name_H-M   'P 1'
#
loop_
_entity.id
_entity.type
_entity.pdbx_description
1 polymer ?
#
loop_
_entity_poly.entity_id
_entity_poly.type
_entity_poly.pdbx_seq_one_letter_code
_entity_poly.pdbx_strand_id
1 'polypeptide(L)' 'MPDLLALQTESFDWLVGNERWKGRVEAARQAGRKDIPPQSGLEEIFEEISPIEDFSGTMSLSFRDHRFEPP' A
#
# COMPACT_ATOMS: atom_id res chain seq x y z
N MET A 1 -2.91 20.59 -20.34
CA MET A 1 -1.70 19.86 -19.92
C MET A 1 -2.06 19.08 -18.66
N PRO A 2 -1.70 17.79 -18.54
CA PRO A 2 -2.02 17.03 -17.32
C PRO A 2 -1.21 17.53 -16.12
N ASP A 3 -1.80 17.42 -14.92
CA ASP A 3 -1.12 17.75 -13.67
C ASP A 3 -0.25 16.57 -13.23
N LEU A 4 1.05 16.65 -13.53
CA LEU A 4 1.99 15.59 -13.19
C LEU A 4 2.28 15.51 -11.68
N LEU A 5 2.15 16.63 -10.95
CA LEU A 5 2.37 16.63 -9.50
C LEU A 5 1.24 15.92 -8.78
N ALA A 6 0.01 16.11 -9.25
CA ALA A 6 -1.15 15.36 -8.75
C ALA A 6 -0.92 13.84 -8.89
N LEU A 7 -0.48 13.39 -10.07
CA LEU A 7 -0.20 11.96 -10.31
C LEU A 7 0.87 11.40 -9.35
N GLN A 8 1.94 12.15 -9.11
CA GLN A 8 3.00 11.73 -8.19
C GLN A 8 2.51 11.67 -6.74
N THR A 9 1.72 12.66 -6.32
CA THR A 9 1.14 12.70 -4.97
C THR A 9 0.16 11.54 -4.75
N GLU A 10 -0.68 11.24 -5.74
CA GLU A 10 -1.60 10.11 -5.71
C GLU A 10 -0.89 8.76 -5.63
N SER A 11 0.21 8.62 -6.38
CA SER A 11 1.07 7.43 -6.33
C SER A 11 1.70 7.25 -4.95
N PHE A 12 2.20 8.32 -4.34
CA PHE A 12 2.78 8.26 -2.99
C PHE A 12 1.72 7.96 -1.93
N ASP A 13 0.55 8.60 -1.99
CA ASP A 13 -0.58 8.34 -1.09
C ASP A 13 -0.99 6.85 -1.10
N TRP A 14 -1.00 6.21 -2.28
CA TRP A 14 -1.24 4.76 -2.42
C TRP A 14 -0.13 3.93 -1.80
N LEU A 15 1.13 4.27 -2.06
CA LEU A 15 2.28 3.54 -1.53
C LEU A 15 2.22 3.47 -0.01
N VAL A 16 1.96 4.60 0.66
CA VAL A 16 1.98 4.72 2.12
C VAL A 16 0.64 4.43 2.79
N GLY A 17 -0.42 4.17 2.03
CA GLY A 17 -1.75 3.81 2.56
C GLY A 17 -2.39 4.89 3.43
N ASN A 18 -2.21 6.18 3.12
CA ASN A 18 -2.72 7.27 3.98
C ASN A 18 -4.24 7.51 3.85
N GLU A 19 -4.77 8.37 4.71
CA GLU A 19 -6.22 8.68 4.77
C GLU A 19 -6.78 9.25 3.46
N ARG A 20 -5.98 9.98 2.67
CA ARG A 20 -6.43 10.49 1.36
C ARG A 20 -6.66 9.35 0.39
N TRP A 21 -5.72 8.40 0.29
CA TRP A 21 -5.89 7.21 -0.54
C TRP A 21 -7.06 6.34 -0.05
N LYS A 22 -7.18 6.09 1.26
CA LYS A 22 -8.32 5.33 1.82
C LYS A 22 -9.67 5.95 1.46
N GLY A 23 -9.78 7.28 1.54
CA GLY A 23 -10.97 8.00 1.10
C GLY A 23 -11.29 7.81 -0.39
N ARG A 24 -10.27 7.78 -1.25
CA ARG A 24 -10.44 7.48 -2.68
C ARG A 24 -10.89 6.04 -2.92
N VAL A 25 -10.31 5.06 -2.21
CA VAL A 25 -10.73 3.64 -2.26
C VAL A 25 -12.21 3.50 -1.88
N GLU A 26 -12.63 4.13 -0.79
CA GLU A 26 -14.02 4.07 -0.34
C GLU A 26 -14.98 4.73 -1.35
N ALA A 27 -14.63 5.90 -1.89
CA ALA A 27 -15.41 6.55 -2.94
C ALA A 27 -15.50 5.68 -4.23
N ALA A 28 -14.40 5.03 -4.63
CA ALA A 28 -14.40 4.11 -5.75
C ALA A 28 -15.29 2.88 -5.49
N ARG A 29 -15.22 2.31 -4.28
CA ARG A 29 -16.05 1.19 -3.84
C ARG A 29 -17.54 1.54 -3.90
N GLN A 30 -17.93 2.72 -3.41
CA GLN A 30 -19.32 3.21 -3.46
C GLN A 30 -19.80 3.45 -4.90
N ALA A 31 -18.91 3.92 -5.77
CA ALA A 31 -19.19 4.12 -7.19
C ALA A 31 -19.11 2.83 -8.03
N GLY A 32 -18.81 1.67 -7.41
CA GLY A 32 -18.62 0.40 -8.12
C GLY A 32 -17.41 0.38 -9.06
N ARG A 33 -16.48 1.33 -8.93
CA ARG A 33 -15.26 1.38 -9.73
C ARG A 33 -14.19 0.44 -9.18
N LYS A 34 -13.31 -0.03 -10.06
CA LYS A 34 -12.21 -0.96 -9.76
C LYS A 34 -10.86 -0.46 -10.27
N ASP A 35 -10.78 0.83 -10.60
CA ASP A 35 -9.59 1.52 -11.10
C ASP A 35 -8.59 1.87 -9.98
N ILE A 36 -9.01 1.78 -8.73
CA ILE A 36 -8.17 2.04 -7.56
C ILE A 36 -7.87 0.72 -6.84
N PRO A 37 -6.59 0.35 -6.65
CA PRO A 37 -6.22 -0.82 -5.87
C PRO A 37 -6.75 -0.72 -4.43
N PRO A 38 -7.37 -1.78 -3.88
CA PRO A 38 -7.89 -1.78 -2.52
C PRO A 38 -6.81 -1.97 -1.44
N GLN A 39 -5.59 -2.35 -1.83
CA GLN A 39 -4.45 -2.60 -0.97
C GLN A 39 -3.36 -1.54 -1.23
N SER A 40 -2.69 -1.09 -0.16
CA SER A 40 -1.61 -0.12 -0.28
C SER A 40 -0.32 -0.79 -0.79
N GLY A 41 0.57 -0.01 -1.39
CA GLY A 41 1.80 -0.55 -1.96
C GLY A 41 2.73 -1.16 -0.90
N LEU A 42 2.86 -0.57 0.29
CA LEU A 42 3.68 -1.15 1.35
C LEU A 42 3.10 -2.44 1.93
N GLU A 43 1.77 -2.54 2.05
CA GLU A 43 1.12 -3.80 2.44
C GLU A 43 1.38 -4.89 1.41
N GLU A 44 1.24 -4.58 0.11
CA GLU A 44 1.53 -5.51 -0.98
C GLU A 44 2.98 -6.01 -0.93
N ILE A 45 3.95 -5.11 -0.78
CA ILE A 45 5.37 -5.46 -0.66
C ILE A 45 5.60 -6.38 0.54
N PHE A 46 4.99 -6.09 1.68
CA PHE A 46 5.19 -6.88 2.91
C PHE A 46 4.60 -8.28 2.81
N GLU A 47 3.45 -8.42 2.14
CA GLU A 47 2.87 -9.73 1.82
C GLU A 47 3.73 -10.51 0.82
N GLU A 48 4.29 -9.85 -0.20
CA GLU A 48 5.13 -10.51 -1.21
C GLU A 48 6.45 -11.05 -0.64
N ILE A 49 7.12 -10.27 0.21
CA ILE A 49 8.42 -10.68 0.79
C ILE A 49 8.28 -11.66 1.96
N SER A 50 7.06 -11.88 2.48
CA SER A 50 6.82 -12.70 3.66
C SER A 50 6.22 -14.08 3.32
N PRO A 51 6.59 -15.16 4.03
CA PRO A 51 7.66 -15.22 5.03
C PRO A 51 9.05 -15.24 4.40
N ILE A 52 10.02 -14.66 5.11
CA ILE A 52 11.45 -14.88 4.85
C ILE A 52 11.88 -16.09 5.66
N GLU A 53 12.37 -17.12 4.99
CA GLU A 53 12.78 -18.39 5.60
C GLU A 53 14.29 -18.62 5.41
N ASP A 54 14.91 -19.28 6.38
CA ASP A 54 16.29 -19.73 6.25
C ASP A 54 16.38 -21.02 5.43
N PHE A 55 17.59 -21.39 4.96
CA PHE A 55 17.76 -22.59 4.12
C PHE A 55 17.32 -23.89 4.80
N SER A 56 17.42 -23.96 6.14
CA SER A 56 17.02 -25.16 6.88
C SER A 56 15.50 -25.24 7.13
N GLY A 57 14.76 -24.15 6.86
CA GLY A 57 13.32 -24.06 7.13
C GLY A 57 12.96 -24.07 8.62
N THR A 58 13.91 -23.73 9.50
CA THR A 58 13.69 -23.72 10.96
C THR A 58 13.41 -22.33 11.51
N MET A 59 13.72 -21.29 10.75
CA MET A 59 13.46 -19.89 11.10
C MET A 59 12.56 -19.22 10.07
N SER A 60 11.62 -18.41 10.55
CA SER A 60 10.69 -17.65 9.72
C SER A 60 10.50 -16.24 10.28
N LEU A 61 10.55 -15.23 9.42
CA LEU A 61 10.25 -13.83 9.73
C LEU A 61 9.14 -13.32 8.80
N SER A 62 8.20 -12.56 9.32
CA SER A 62 7.15 -11.92 8.53
C SER A 62 7.02 -10.45 8.91
N PHE A 63 6.78 -9.59 7.93
CA PHE A 63 6.49 -8.18 8.13
C PHE A 63 4.99 -7.92 8.06
N ARG A 64 4.47 -7.15 9.02
CA ARG A 64 3.05 -6.72 9.11
C ARG A 64 2.98 -5.36 9.80
N ASP A 65 1.82 -4.72 9.72
CA ASP A 65 1.43 -3.56 10.54
C ASP A 65 2.49 -2.43 10.57
N HIS A 66 2.85 -1.90 9.40
CA HIS A 66 3.77 -0.77 9.29
C HIS A 66 3.17 0.52 9.85
N ARG A 67 4.04 1.42 10.35
CA ARG A 67 3.65 2.77 10.77
C ARG A 67 4.73 3.79 10.47
N PHE A 68 4.29 5.03 10.27
CA PHE A 68 5.17 6.19 10.18
C PHE A 68 5.22 6.92 11.51
N GLU A 69 6.41 7.32 11.93
CA GLU A 69 6.59 8.25 13.05
C GLU A 69 6.53 9.70 12.53
N PRO A 70 6.23 10.68 13.40
CA PRO A 70 6.29 12.10 13.04
C PRO A 70 7.68 12.51 12.49
N PRO A 71 7.75 13.50 11.59
CA PRO A 71 9.00 13.95 10.97
C PRO A 71 9.95 14.67 11.94
#